data_AF-A0A7W6HW47-F1
#
_entry.id   AF-A0A7W6HW47-F1
#
_cell.length_a   1.000
_cell.length_b   1.000
_cell.length_c   1.000
_cell.angle_alpha   90.00
_cell.angle_beta   90.00
_cell.angle_gamma   90.00
#
_symmetry.space_group_name_H-M   'P 1'
#
loop_
_entity.id
_entity.type
_entity.pdbx_description
1 polymer ?
#
loop_
_entity_poly.entity_id
_entity_poly.type
_entity_poly.pdbx_seq_one_letter_code
_entity_poly.pdbx_strand_id
1 'polypeptide(L)'
;MKYQKVVTLIILLLSATFAFTSCNDDGYSLDKFWLEVGTIEKTSDQDYRIILDKGPVLYPSVSNVPVRYLENNMRVYADFTILQDANPGSSVDHYVRVNDLQKLLTKPIVPYTEAISDSLGMDPIELPEYWIANDFITFRFFYAGGAKEHMVNLTKHEELTADGKTLLEFRHNAYGDPENKSLYGYVSFPLKELFNEVRDSVQLHIKYKGFEEERTIDITYRPRK
;
A
#
# COMPACT_ATOMS: atom_id res chain seq x y z
N MET A 1 -36.23 -6.28 62.63
CA MET A 1 -35.45 -5.08 62.22
C MET A 1 -33.97 -5.35 61.89
N LYS A 2 -33.25 -6.24 62.58
CA LYS A 2 -31.81 -6.53 62.29
C LYS A 2 -31.61 -7.21 60.92
N TYR A 3 -32.42 -8.23 60.61
CA TYR A 3 -32.31 -9.00 59.35
C TYR A 3 -32.76 -8.23 58.10
N GLN A 4 -33.77 -7.36 58.20
CA GLN A 4 -34.19 -6.51 57.08
C GLN A 4 -33.06 -5.57 56.63
N LYS A 5 -32.33 -4.95 57.57
CA LYS A 5 -31.19 -4.08 57.25
C LYS A 5 -30.04 -4.83 56.55
N VAL A 6 -29.82 -6.10 56.91
CA VAL A 6 -28.80 -6.96 56.29
C VAL A 6 -29.21 -7.36 54.87
N VAL A 7 -30.48 -7.71 54.64
CA VAL A 7 -30.99 -8.04 53.31
C VAL A 7 -30.94 -6.81 52.38
N THR A 8 -31.30 -5.63 52.88
CA THR A 8 -31.21 -4.38 52.09
C THR A 8 -29.75 -4.05 51.73
N LEU A 9 -28.78 -4.30 52.62
CA LEU A 9 -27.36 -4.06 52.36
C LEU A 9 -26.79 -5.02 51.29
N ILE A 10 -27.22 -6.29 51.30
CA ILE A 10 -26.79 -7.28 50.31
C ILE A 10 -27.34 -6.96 48.91
N ILE A 11 -28.61 -6.53 48.82
CA ILE A 11 -29.22 -6.10 47.54
C ILE A 11 -28.52 -4.84 47.00
N LEU A 12 -28.16 -3.89 47.87
CA LEU A 12 -27.41 -2.70 47.47
C LEU A 12 -26.01 -3.06 46.95
N LEU A 13 -25.30 -3.99 47.61
CA LEU A 13 -23.99 -4.47 47.15
C LEU A 13 -24.07 -5.24 45.82
N LEU A 14 -25.11 -6.08 45.61
CA LEU A 14 -25.30 -6.76 44.32
C LEU A 14 -25.68 -5.80 43.19
N SER A 15 -26.41 -4.72 43.48
CA SER A 15 -26.72 -3.70 42.47
C SER A 15 -25.49 -2.87 42.06
N ALA A 16 -24.53 -2.70 42.97
CA ALA A 16 -23.28 -2.00 42.70
C ALA A 16 -22.33 -2.79 41.77
N THR A 17 -22.42 -4.13 41.72
CA THR A 17 -21.61 -4.95 40.81
C THR A 17 -22.10 -4.94 39.36
N PHE A 18 -23.35 -4.53 39.10
CA PHE A 18 -23.87 -4.35 37.74
C PHE A 18 -23.62 -2.95 37.16
N ALA A 19 -23.16 -2.00 37.98
CA ALA A 19 -22.93 -0.62 37.54
C ALA A 19 -21.56 -0.38 36.89
N PHE A 20 -20.69 -1.40 36.79
CA PHE A 20 -19.34 -1.28 36.22
C PHE A 20 -19.12 -2.08 34.94
N THR A 21 -20.18 -2.50 34.23
CA THR A 21 -20.04 -2.78 32.79
C THR A 21 -20.04 -1.45 32.04
N SER A 22 -18.99 -0.66 32.26
CA SER A 22 -18.63 0.39 31.31
C SER A 22 -18.44 -0.33 29.98
N CYS A 23 -19.32 -0.10 29.00
CA CYS A 23 -18.97 -0.31 27.62
C CYS A 23 -17.65 0.43 27.43
N ASN A 24 -16.59 -0.34 27.20
CA ASN A 24 -15.33 0.22 26.79
C ASN A 24 -15.65 0.81 25.42
N ASP A 25 -15.83 2.12 25.36
CA ASP A 25 -15.88 2.81 24.08
C ASP A 25 -14.45 2.73 23.59
N ASP A 26 -14.16 1.72 22.76
CA ASP A 26 -12.83 1.37 22.30
C ASP A 26 -12.16 2.49 21.47
N GLY A 27 -12.79 3.68 21.39
CA GLY A 27 -12.29 4.89 20.73
C GLY A 27 -12.52 4.91 19.22
N TYR A 28 -13.08 3.82 18.68
CA TYR A 28 -13.40 3.63 17.28
C TYR A 28 -14.79 4.22 16.97
N SER A 29 -14.77 5.40 16.35
CA SER A 29 -15.98 6.04 15.81
C SER A 29 -16.12 5.70 14.33
N LEU A 30 -17.36 5.44 13.91
CA LEU A 30 -17.71 5.21 12.50
C LEU A 30 -17.48 6.45 11.62
N ASP A 31 -17.29 7.63 12.22
CA ASP A 31 -16.98 8.87 11.52
C ASP A 31 -15.47 9.04 11.26
N LYS A 32 -14.62 8.16 11.80
CA LYS A 32 -13.18 8.14 11.53
C LYS A 32 -12.88 7.18 10.38
N PHE A 33 -12.05 7.62 9.45
CA PHE A 33 -11.55 6.79 8.37
C PHE A 33 -10.07 7.04 8.12
N TRP A 34 -9.42 6.08 7.48
CA TRP A 34 -8.01 6.07 7.14
C TRP A 34 -7.87 5.85 5.63
N LEU A 35 -6.90 6.55 5.03
CA LEU A 35 -6.52 6.39 3.64
C LEU A 35 -5.08 5.89 3.58
N GLU A 36 -4.89 4.63 3.24
CA GLU A 36 -3.57 4.00 3.23
C GLU A 36 -3.37 3.12 2.00
N VAL A 37 -2.11 2.94 1.60
CA VAL A 37 -1.76 2.00 0.53
C VAL A 37 -1.58 0.60 1.13
N GLY A 38 -2.13 -0.39 0.44
CA GLY A 38 -1.97 -1.80 0.82
C GLY A 38 -2.06 -2.75 -0.36
N THR A 39 -1.88 -4.03 -0.04
CA THR A 39 -1.95 -5.14 -1.00
C THR A 39 -3.06 -6.09 -0.59
N ILE A 40 -3.92 -6.44 -1.55
CA ILE A 40 -4.95 -7.46 -1.36
C ILE A 40 -4.30 -8.85 -1.31
N GLU A 41 -4.61 -9.60 -0.26
CA GLU A 41 -4.32 -11.03 -0.14
C GLU A 41 -5.65 -11.80 -0.13
N LYS A 42 -5.91 -12.59 -1.18
CA LYS A 42 -7.12 -13.43 -1.26
C LYS A 42 -6.93 -14.68 -0.41
N THR A 43 -7.79 -14.87 0.59
CA THR A 43 -7.80 -16.08 1.43
C THR A 43 -8.79 -17.13 0.90
N SER A 44 -9.78 -16.70 0.11
CA SER A 44 -10.68 -17.55 -0.67
C SER A 44 -11.34 -16.76 -1.81
N ASP A 45 -12.27 -17.38 -2.53
CA ASP A 45 -13.09 -16.69 -3.54
C ASP A 45 -13.96 -15.58 -2.94
N GLN A 46 -14.35 -15.72 -1.66
CA GLN A 46 -15.27 -14.80 -0.97
C GLN A 46 -14.60 -13.96 0.12
N ASP A 47 -13.33 -14.20 0.42
CA ASP A 47 -12.64 -13.58 1.55
C ASP A 47 -11.24 -13.07 1.17
N TYR A 48 -10.80 -12.02 1.84
CA TYR A 48 -9.53 -11.36 1.59
C TYR A 48 -9.04 -10.59 2.82
N ARG A 49 -7.76 -10.24 2.80
CA ARG A 49 -7.12 -9.34 3.75
C ARG A 49 -6.47 -8.19 3.00
N ILE A 50 -6.20 -7.10 3.71
CA ILE A 50 -5.43 -5.98 3.20
C ILE A 50 -4.16 -5.88 4.03
N ILE A 51 -3.00 -6.13 3.42
CA ILE A 51 -1.71 -5.94 4.08
C ILE A 51 -1.29 -4.49 3.80
N LEU A 52 -1.40 -3.61 4.78
CA LEU A 52 -1.01 -2.21 4.62
C LEU A 52 0.51 -2.10 4.53
N ASP A 53 0.99 -1.08 3.81
CA ASP A 53 2.42 -0.87 3.63
C ASP A 53 3.13 -0.48 4.92
N LYS A 54 2.40 0.15 5.84
CA LYS A 54 2.90 0.58 7.15
C LYS A 54 2.92 -0.54 8.19
N GLY A 55 2.54 -1.77 7.83
CA GLY A 55 2.65 -2.95 8.69
C GLY A 55 1.32 -3.64 9.00
N PRO A 56 0.24 -2.94 9.40
CA PRO A 56 -0.98 -3.61 9.85
C PRO A 56 -1.64 -4.46 8.76
N VAL A 57 -2.16 -5.60 9.16
CA VAL A 57 -2.99 -6.49 8.33
C VAL A 57 -4.45 -6.31 8.75
N LEU A 58 -5.29 -5.93 7.80
CA LEU A 58 -6.71 -5.68 8.03
C LEU A 58 -7.56 -6.87 7.59
N TYR A 59 -8.56 -7.21 8.40
CA TYR A 59 -9.66 -8.09 8.02
C TYR A 59 -10.94 -7.29 7.74
N PRO A 60 -11.46 -7.30 6.49
CA PRO A 60 -12.72 -6.64 6.13
C PRO A 60 -13.94 -7.39 6.70
N SER A 61 -14.39 -7.02 7.90
CA SER A 61 -15.64 -7.57 8.48
C SER A 61 -16.88 -7.12 7.70
N VAL A 62 -16.82 -5.93 7.10
CA VAL A 62 -17.84 -5.39 6.19
C VAL A 62 -17.12 -4.66 5.06
N SER A 63 -17.60 -4.79 3.82
CA SER A 63 -17.01 -4.08 2.68
C SER A 63 -18.09 -3.56 1.73
N ASN A 64 -17.96 -2.29 1.33
CA ASN A 64 -18.76 -1.72 0.25
C ASN A 64 -18.24 -2.16 -1.14
N VAL A 65 -17.05 -2.79 -1.20
CA VAL A 65 -16.40 -3.23 -2.45
C VAL A 65 -16.61 -4.73 -2.64
N PRO A 66 -17.29 -5.15 -3.72
CA PRO A 66 -17.47 -6.57 -4.01
C PRO A 66 -16.15 -7.30 -4.23
N VAL A 67 -15.95 -8.40 -3.50
CA VAL A 67 -14.74 -9.25 -3.54
C VAL A 67 -14.37 -9.74 -4.95
N ARG A 68 -15.36 -9.89 -5.84
CA ARG A 68 -15.16 -10.29 -7.25
C ARG A 68 -14.38 -9.28 -8.10
N TYR A 69 -14.24 -8.03 -7.63
CA TYR A 69 -13.43 -7.01 -8.31
C TYR A 69 -11.97 -7.00 -7.83
N LEU A 70 -11.65 -7.84 -6.85
CA LEU A 70 -10.33 -7.90 -6.23
C LEU A 70 -9.56 -9.12 -6.74
N GLU A 71 -8.29 -8.89 -7.00
CA GLU A 71 -7.33 -9.91 -7.43
C GLU A 71 -6.28 -10.08 -6.32
N ASN A 72 -5.73 -11.29 -6.19
CA ASN A 72 -4.60 -11.50 -5.29
C ASN A 72 -3.41 -10.64 -5.76
N ASN A 73 -2.67 -10.05 -4.82
CA ASN A 73 -1.59 -9.10 -5.07
C ASN A 73 -2.02 -7.75 -5.72
N MET A 74 -3.32 -7.45 -5.79
CA MET A 74 -3.78 -6.15 -6.24
C MET A 74 -3.34 -5.05 -5.26
N ARG A 75 -2.66 -4.01 -5.77
CA ARG A 75 -2.34 -2.81 -5.00
C ARG A 75 -3.53 -1.86 -4.97
N VAL A 76 -3.84 -1.34 -3.79
CA VAL A 76 -5.00 -0.48 -3.58
C VAL A 76 -4.67 0.71 -2.69
N TYR A 77 -5.34 1.83 -2.95
CA TYR A 77 -5.65 2.82 -1.93
C TYR A 77 -6.89 2.34 -1.19
N ALA A 78 -6.72 2.05 0.10
CA ALA A 78 -7.79 1.60 0.96
C ALA A 78 -8.35 2.78 1.75
N ASP A 79 -9.65 3.05 1.59
CA ASP A 79 -10.45 3.82 2.51
C ASP A 79 -11.17 2.86 3.44
N PHE A 80 -10.87 2.93 4.73
CA PHE A 80 -11.44 2.04 5.72
C PHE A 80 -11.67 2.72 7.06
N THR A 81 -12.52 2.11 7.87
CA THR A 81 -12.78 2.46 9.26
C THR A 81 -12.45 1.25 10.13
N ILE A 82 -11.55 1.41 11.09
CA ILE A 82 -11.30 0.41 12.13
C ILE A 82 -12.55 0.27 13.00
N LEU A 83 -13.02 -0.96 13.15
CA LEU A 83 -14.16 -1.30 14.00
C LEU A 83 -13.69 -1.82 15.35
N GLN A 84 -12.63 -2.62 15.35
CA GLN A 84 -12.08 -3.26 16.54
C GLN A 84 -10.66 -3.76 16.29
N ASP A 85 -9.83 -3.75 17.34
CA ASP A 85 -8.54 -4.44 17.34
C ASP A 85 -8.70 -5.95 17.39
N ALA A 86 -7.83 -6.67 16.68
CA ALA A 86 -7.81 -8.11 16.77
C ALA A 86 -7.24 -8.58 18.11
N ASN A 87 -7.68 -9.78 18.53
CA ASN A 87 -7.13 -10.40 19.74
C ASN A 87 -5.62 -10.68 19.58
N PRO A 88 -4.82 -10.57 20.66
CA PRO A 88 -3.41 -10.94 20.63
C PRO A 88 -3.18 -12.34 20.06
N GLY A 89 -2.22 -12.47 19.13
CA GLY A 89 -1.92 -13.73 18.43
C GLY A 89 -2.78 -13.99 17.19
N SER A 90 -3.69 -13.09 16.83
CA SER A 90 -4.39 -13.12 15.55
C SER A 90 -3.42 -12.95 14.37
N SER A 91 -3.83 -13.46 13.21
CA SER A 91 -3.12 -13.27 11.94
C SER A 91 -3.46 -11.94 11.23
N VAL A 92 -4.30 -11.12 11.86
CA VAL A 92 -4.68 -9.77 11.45
C VAL A 92 -4.59 -8.85 12.67
N ASP A 93 -4.38 -7.56 12.44
CA ASP A 93 -4.25 -6.55 13.48
C ASP A 93 -5.58 -5.85 13.79
N HIS A 94 -6.42 -5.61 12.76
CA HIS A 94 -7.69 -4.92 12.93
C HIS A 94 -8.82 -5.54 12.11
N TYR A 95 -10.01 -5.52 12.69
CA TYR A 95 -11.27 -5.73 11.97
C TYR A 95 -11.78 -4.38 11.47
N VAL A 96 -12.10 -4.29 10.18
CA VAL A 96 -12.43 -3.02 9.53
C VAL A 96 -13.72 -3.08 8.73
N ARG A 97 -14.34 -1.91 8.56
CA ARG A 97 -15.24 -1.63 7.46
C ARG A 97 -14.42 -1.05 6.31
N VAL A 98 -14.47 -1.67 5.14
CA VAL A 98 -13.92 -1.10 3.91
C VAL A 98 -14.96 -0.17 3.28
N ASN A 99 -14.63 1.11 3.21
CA ASN A 99 -15.49 2.16 2.66
C ASN A 99 -15.35 2.22 1.14
N ASP A 100 -14.12 2.17 0.64
CA ASP A 100 -13.79 2.09 -0.79
C ASP A 100 -12.38 1.49 -1.00
N LEU A 101 -12.13 0.95 -2.20
CA LEU A 101 -10.83 0.46 -2.64
C LEU A 101 -10.59 0.93 -4.07
N GLN A 102 -9.62 1.81 -4.25
CA GLN A 102 -9.18 2.23 -5.57
C GLN A 102 -7.91 1.49 -5.98
N LYS A 103 -7.90 0.89 -7.17
CA LYS A 103 -6.71 0.23 -7.71
C LYS A 103 -5.58 1.24 -7.88
N LEU A 104 -4.41 0.96 -7.31
CA LEU A 104 -3.18 1.70 -7.53
C LEU A 104 -2.51 1.15 -8.80
N LEU A 105 -2.12 2.03 -9.73
CA LEU A 105 -1.48 1.66 -10.98
C LEU A 105 -0.31 0.72 -10.73
N THR A 106 -0.43 -0.53 -11.16
CA THR A 106 0.60 -1.55 -10.97
C THR A 106 1.02 -2.05 -12.33
N LYS A 107 2.33 -2.02 -12.60
CA LYS A 107 2.90 -2.45 -13.89
C LYS A 107 4.05 -3.42 -13.64
N PRO A 108 4.27 -4.41 -14.51
CA PRO A 108 5.45 -5.25 -14.43
C PRO A 108 6.71 -4.43 -14.70
N ILE A 109 7.84 -4.89 -14.18
CA ILE A 109 9.16 -4.41 -14.60
C ILE A 109 9.50 -5.10 -15.90
N VAL A 110 9.82 -4.34 -16.94
CA VAL A 110 10.07 -4.89 -18.28
C VAL A 110 11.58 -4.90 -18.58
N PRO A 111 12.11 -5.87 -19.34
CA PRO A 111 13.48 -5.80 -19.82
C PRO A 111 13.69 -4.57 -20.71
N TYR A 112 14.77 -3.83 -20.49
CA TYR A 112 15.17 -2.75 -21.38
C TYR A 112 15.74 -3.33 -22.68
N THR A 113 15.36 -2.73 -23.81
CA THR A 113 16.02 -2.93 -25.10
C THR A 113 16.02 -1.62 -25.88
N GLU A 114 17.00 -1.42 -26.76
CA GLU A 114 17.04 -0.26 -27.64
C GLU A 114 15.77 -0.15 -28.52
N ALA A 115 15.22 -1.30 -28.94
CA ALA A 115 14.02 -1.34 -29.78
C ALA A 115 12.76 -0.76 -29.11
N ILE A 116 12.67 -0.76 -27.78
CA ILE A 116 11.52 -0.21 -27.05
C ILE A 116 11.79 1.18 -26.45
N SER A 117 13.03 1.65 -26.49
CA SER A 117 13.49 2.88 -25.83
C SER A 117 12.63 4.10 -26.20
N ASP A 118 12.40 4.32 -27.49
CA ASP A 118 11.56 5.43 -27.99
C ASP A 118 10.11 5.32 -27.52
N SER A 119 9.56 4.10 -27.48
CA SER A 119 8.17 3.88 -27.04
C SER A 119 8.02 4.19 -25.55
N LEU A 120 9.01 3.83 -24.73
CA LEU A 120 9.03 4.10 -23.29
C LEU A 120 9.12 5.59 -22.94
N GLY A 121 9.63 6.40 -23.87
CA GLY A 121 9.82 7.84 -23.71
C GLY A 121 10.97 8.20 -22.77
N MET A 122 11.36 9.47 -22.82
CA MET A 122 12.37 10.11 -21.98
C MET A 122 11.90 11.53 -21.63
N ASP A 123 10.63 11.68 -21.26
CA ASP A 123 10.09 12.95 -20.79
C ASP A 123 10.43 13.14 -19.30
N PRO A 124 10.82 14.37 -18.88
CA PRO A 124 11.32 14.59 -17.53
C PRO A 124 10.24 14.35 -16.46
N ILE A 125 10.68 13.88 -15.29
CA ILE A 125 9.83 13.59 -14.14
C ILE A 125 10.62 13.75 -12.84
N GLU A 126 9.95 14.00 -11.72
CA GLU A 126 10.56 13.94 -10.38
C GLU A 126 9.99 12.79 -9.56
N LEU A 127 10.84 12.11 -8.80
CA LEU A 127 10.48 11.01 -7.91
C LEU A 127 10.71 11.42 -6.44
N PRO A 128 9.89 12.35 -5.89
CA PRO A 128 10.07 12.92 -4.55
C PRO A 128 9.96 11.89 -3.42
N GLU A 129 9.24 10.79 -3.65
CA GLU A 129 8.91 9.82 -2.62
C GLU A 129 8.83 8.43 -3.26
N TYR A 130 9.47 7.47 -2.59
CA TYR A 130 9.42 6.08 -2.94
C TYR A 130 9.53 5.23 -1.68
N TRP A 131 8.95 4.03 -1.73
CA TRP A 131 9.07 3.07 -0.64
C TRP A 131 8.94 1.65 -1.16
N ILE A 132 9.51 0.71 -0.42
CA ILE A 132 9.31 -0.72 -0.64
C ILE A 132 8.38 -1.24 0.45
N ALA A 133 7.29 -1.89 0.04
CA ALA A 133 6.40 -2.60 0.93
C ALA A 133 5.76 -3.77 0.21
N ASN A 134 5.56 -4.88 0.93
CA ASN A 134 4.87 -6.05 0.41
C ASN A 134 5.43 -6.62 -0.90
N ASP A 135 6.75 -6.51 -1.09
CA ASP A 135 7.50 -6.85 -2.31
C ASP A 135 7.18 -6.00 -3.55
N PHE A 136 6.64 -4.80 -3.36
CA PHE A 136 6.50 -3.78 -4.40
C PHE A 136 7.40 -2.60 -4.08
N ILE A 137 7.98 -1.99 -5.11
CA ILE A 137 8.43 -0.60 -5.03
C ILE A 137 7.32 0.30 -5.52
N THR A 138 6.97 1.33 -4.75
CA THR A 138 5.99 2.34 -5.14
C THR A 138 6.67 3.68 -5.25
N PHE A 139 6.38 4.40 -6.33
CA PHE A 139 6.83 5.77 -6.54
C PHE A 139 5.63 6.70 -6.50
N ARG A 140 5.78 7.82 -5.79
CA ARG A 140 5.05 9.03 -6.13
C ARG A 140 5.90 9.81 -7.10
N PHE A 141 5.32 10.25 -8.21
CA PHE A 141 6.04 10.98 -9.25
C PHE A 141 5.33 12.28 -9.62
N PHE A 142 6.10 13.32 -9.92
CA PHE A 142 5.61 14.60 -10.45
C PHE A 142 6.00 14.78 -11.90
N TYR A 143 5.06 15.20 -12.73
CA TYR A 143 5.25 15.43 -14.15
C TYR A 143 4.54 16.73 -14.58
N ALA A 144 4.97 17.29 -15.70
CA ALA A 144 4.28 18.40 -16.33
C ALA A 144 3.29 17.87 -17.39
N GLY A 145 2.06 18.39 -17.42
CA GLY A 145 1.05 17.97 -18.38
C GLY A 145 -0.36 18.47 -18.04
N GLY A 146 -1.37 17.68 -18.43
CA GLY A 146 -2.77 17.84 -18.07
C GLY A 146 -3.77 17.80 -19.23
N ALA A 147 -3.36 17.47 -20.44
CA ALA A 147 -4.27 17.26 -21.57
C ALA A 147 -4.22 15.84 -22.17
N LYS A 148 -3.20 15.03 -21.84
CA LYS A 148 -3.09 13.64 -22.28
C LYS A 148 -2.83 12.70 -21.11
N GLU A 149 -3.14 11.42 -21.33
CA GLU A 149 -2.71 10.36 -20.44
C GLU A 149 -1.24 10.04 -20.70
N HIS A 150 -0.44 9.95 -19.64
CA HIS A 150 1.00 9.70 -19.71
C HIS A 150 1.28 8.23 -19.44
N MET A 151 2.34 7.70 -20.05
CA MET A 151 2.84 6.37 -19.75
C MET A 151 4.08 6.45 -18.87
N VAL A 152 4.12 5.65 -17.81
CA VAL A 152 5.31 5.43 -16.96
C VAL A 152 5.69 3.96 -16.95
N ASN A 153 6.99 3.65 -16.92
CA ASN A 153 7.50 2.28 -16.85
C ASN A 153 8.74 2.23 -15.94
N LEU A 154 9.04 1.05 -15.42
CA LEU A 154 10.33 0.73 -14.82
C LEU A 154 10.96 -0.39 -15.64
N THR A 155 12.15 -0.16 -16.17
CA THR A 155 12.84 -1.12 -17.01
C THR A 155 14.10 -1.63 -16.36
N LYS A 156 14.40 -2.92 -16.53
CA LYS A 156 15.64 -3.53 -16.05
C LYS A 156 16.63 -3.66 -17.20
N HIS A 157 17.82 -3.10 -17.02
CA HIS A 157 18.95 -3.26 -17.92
C HIS A 157 19.64 -4.63 -17.72
N GLU A 158 20.28 -5.14 -18.77
CA GLU A 158 21.03 -6.41 -18.68
C GLU A 158 22.35 -6.19 -17.94
N GLU A 159 23.00 -5.06 -18.19
CA GLU A 159 24.20 -4.64 -17.51
C GLU A 159 23.94 -4.26 -16.05
N LEU A 160 24.99 -4.42 -15.26
CA LEU A 160 25.04 -3.89 -13.91
C LEU A 160 25.75 -2.53 -13.93
N THR A 161 25.54 -1.73 -12.88
CA THR A 161 26.40 -0.56 -12.66
C THR A 161 27.85 -0.99 -12.42
N ALA A 162 28.79 -0.04 -12.52
CA ALA A 162 30.22 -0.31 -12.33
C ALA A 162 30.55 -0.93 -10.94
N ASP A 163 29.74 -0.63 -9.92
CA ASP A 163 29.81 -1.18 -8.57
C ASP A 163 28.91 -2.43 -8.36
N GLY A 164 28.36 -3.00 -9.44
CA GLY A 164 27.67 -4.29 -9.44
C GLY A 164 26.20 -4.26 -8.99
N LYS A 165 25.54 -3.10 -8.98
CA LYS A 165 24.11 -2.98 -8.65
C LYS A 165 23.23 -3.31 -9.85
N THR A 166 22.02 -3.82 -9.58
CA THR A 166 21.02 -4.01 -10.65
C THR A 166 20.57 -2.66 -11.15
N LEU A 167 20.78 -2.40 -12.44
CA LEU A 167 20.39 -1.15 -13.07
C LEU A 167 18.91 -1.21 -13.51
N LEU A 168 18.11 -0.32 -12.93
CA LEU A 168 16.75 -0.04 -13.34
C LEU A 168 16.65 1.39 -13.88
N GLU A 169 15.67 1.64 -14.74
CA GLU A 169 15.40 2.96 -15.28
C GLU A 169 13.91 3.27 -15.28
N PHE A 170 13.54 4.37 -14.63
CA PHE A 170 12.17 4.87 -14.67
C PHE A 170 12.00 5.71 -15.95
N ARG A 171 11.10 5.28 -16.82
CA ARG A 171 10.83 5.89 -18.12
C ARG A 171 9.45 6.52 -18.13
N HIS A 172 9.33 7.64 -18.81
CA HIS A 172 8.11 8.43 -18.88
C HIS A 172 7.91 8.94 -20.32
N ASN A 173 6.69 8.76 -20.83
CA ASN A 173 6.25 9.24 -22.13
C ASN A 173 4.99 10.09 -21.94
N ALA A 174 5.13 11.40 -22.14
CA ALA A 174 4.06 12.38 -22.10
C ALA A 174 3.27 12.43 -23.41
N TYR A 175 3.71 11.73 -24.46
CA TYR A 175 3.11 11.77 -25.80
C TYR A 175 2.99 13.20 -26.36
N GLY A 176 3.96 14.06 -26.03
CA GLY A 176 3.94 15.48 -26.37
C GLY A 176 2.75 16.22 -25.75
N ASP A 177 2.40 15.91 -24.50
CA ASP A 177 1.43 16.71 -23.74
C ASP A 177 2.02 18.09 -23.42
N PRO A 178 1.28 19.19 -23.65
CA PRO A 178 1.77 20.52 -23.25
C PRO A 178 1.93 20.65 -21.73
N GLU A 179 3.06 21.20 -21.31
CA GLU A 179 3.48 21.37 -19.91
C GLU A 179 2.69 22.48 -19.17
N ASN A 180 1.38 22.33 -19.04
CA ASN A 180 0.50 23.36 -18.51
C ASN A 180 0.44 23.41 -16.98
N LYS A 181 0.55 22.25 -16.33
CA LYS A 181 0.41 22.08 -14.89
C LYS A 181 1.41 21.06 -14.36
N SER A 182 1.85 21.26 -13.13
CA SER A 182 2.52 20.20 -12.36
C SER A 182 1.46 19.28 -11.75
N LEU A 183 1.53 18.00 -12.10
CA LEU A 183 0.64 16.94 -11.64
C LEU A 183 1.46 15.87 -10.93
N TYR A 184 0.79 15.03 -10.15
CA TYR A 184 1.42 13.85 -9.57
C TYR A 184 0.61 12.59 -9.83
N GLY A 185 1.31 11.47 -9.81
CA GLY A 185 0.73 10.13 -9.86
C GLY A 185 1.47 9.19 -8.92
N TYR A 186 0.95 7.99 -8.81
CA TYR A 186 1.64 6.90 -8.13
C TYR A 186 1.64 5.66 -9.00
N VAL A 187 2.70 4.87 -8.90
CA VAL A 187 2.83 3.60 -9.60
C VAL A 187 3.59 2.61 -8.72
N SER A 188 3.11 1.37 -8.66
CA SER A 188 3.80 0.25 -8.02
C SER A 188 4.37 -0.71 -9.05
N PHE A 189 5.54 -1.28 -8.77
CA PHE A 189 6.17 -2.33 -9.55
C PHE A 189 6.47 -3.54 -8.66
N PRO A 190 6.02 -4.76 -9.01
CA PRO A 190 6.33 -5.95 -8.25
C PRO A 190 7.82 -6.29 -8.38
N LEU A 191 8.51 -6.42 -7.27
CA LEU A 191 9.93 -6.80 -7.20
C LEU A 191 10.10 -8.31 -7.12
N LYS A 192 9.19 -9.02 -6.43
CA LYS A 192 9.32 -10.46 -6.18
C LYS A 192 9.40 -11.31 -7.44
N GLU A 193 8.64 -10.97 -8.48
CA GLU A 193 8.64 -11.72 -9.74
C GLU A 193 10.00 -11.66 -10.43
N LEU A 194 10.65 -10.50 -10.41
CA LEU A 194 11.94 -10.27 -11.04
C LEU A 194 13.12 -10.79 -10.22
N PHE A 195 12.98 -10.79 -8.90
CA PHE A 195 14.03 -11.13 -7.94
C PHE A 195 13.66 -12.35 -7.09
N ASN A 196 12.92 -13.29 -7.66
CA ASN A 196 12.43 -14.50 -6.99
C ASN A 196 13.55 -15.41 -6.44
N GLU A 197 14.73 -15.40 -7.07
CA GLU A 197 15.89 -16.16 -6.62
C GLU A 197 16.73 -15.44 -5.55
N VAL A 198 16.48 -14.15 -5.29
CA VAL A 198 17.18 -13.40 -4.24
C VAL A 198 16.71 -13.89 -2.88
N ARG A 199 17.66 -14.27 -2.00
CA ARG A 199 17.35 -14.83 -0.66
C ARG A 199 17.61 -13.87 0.49
N ASP A 200 18.55 -12.95 0.33
CA ASP A 200 18.92 -11.99 1.37
C ASP A 200 18.58 -10.56 0.95
N SER A 201 19.35 -10.00 0.01
CA SER A 201 19.09 -8.68 -0.53
C SER A 201 19.64 -8.50 -1.94
N VAL A 202 19.13 -7.49 -2.64
CA VAL A 202 19.68 -7.00 -3.92
C VAL A 202 19.78 -5.48 -3.85
N GLN A 203 20.89 -4.93 -4.35
CA GLN A 203 21.08 -3.50 -4.51
C GLN A 203 20.51 -3.07 -5.87
N LEU A 204 19.58 -2.14 -5.84
CA LEU A 204 18.93 -1.55 -6.99
C LEU A 204 19.47 -0.14 -7.18
N HIS A 205 19.87 0.17 -8.41
CA HIS A 205 20.23 1.51 -8.84
C HIS A 205 19.20 1.96 -9.87
N ILE A 206 18.41 2.98 -9.55
CA ILE A 206 17.29 3.44 -10.38
C ILE A 206 17.62 4.81 -10.94
N LYS A 207 17.86 4.90 -12.25
CA LYS A 207 18.06 6.17 -12.94
C LYS A 207 16.76 6.68 -13.59
N TYR A 208 16.65 7.99 -13.76
CA TYR A 208 15.52 8.64 -14.44
C TYR A 208 15.91 10.03 -14.94
N LYS A 209 15.19 10.52 -15.95
CA LYS A 209 15.37 11.90 -16.43
C LYS A 209 14.61 12.88 -15.52
N GLY A 210 15.33 13.69 -14.75
CA GLY A 210 14.77 14.83 -14.02
C GLY A 210 14.53 16.03 -14.93
N PHE A 211 13.90 17.09 -14.41
CA PHE A 211 13.66 18.31 -15.20
C PHE A 211 14.94 19.07 -15.56
N GLU A 212 15.94 19.03 -14.69
CA GLU A 212 17.21 19.74 -14.86
C GLU A 212 18.32 18.82 -15.39
N GLU A 213 18.37 17.58 -14.89
CA GLU A 213 19.43 16.61 -15.17
C GLU A 213 18.95 15.17 -14.96
N GLU A 214 19.74 14.20 -15.38
CA GLU A 214 19.53 12.79 -14.99
C GLU A 214 19.77 12.62 -13.48
N ARG A 215 18.90 11.85 -12.83
CA ARG A 215 18.95 11.60 -11.38
C ARG A 215 18.94 10.10 -11.10
N THR A 216 19.44 9.74 -9.93
CA THR A 216 19.59 8.34 -9.52
C THR A 216 19.13 8.11 -8.08
N ILE A 217 18.60 6.93 -7.80
CA ILE A 217 18.17 6.47 -6.48
C ILE A 217 18.77 5.08 -6.22
N ASP A 218 19.48 4.93 -5.09
CA ASP A 218 19.99 3.64 -4.63
C ASP A 218 19.09 3.05 -3.53
N ILE A 219 18.68 1.78 -3.69
CA ILE A 219 17.77 1.10 -2.77
C ILE A 219 18.25 -0.32 -2.51
N THR A 220 18.22 -0.75 -1.26
CA THR A 220 18.36 -2.17 -0.91
C THR A 220 16.98 -2.83 -0.83
N TYR A 221 16.69 -3.77 -1.71
CA TYR A 221 15.51 -4.62 -1.62
C TYR A 221 15.82 -5.92 -0.87
N ARG A 222 14.95 -6.29 0.08
CA ARG A 222 14.97 -7.57 0.78
C ARG A 222 13.64 -8.28 0.55
N PRO A 223 13.62 -9.41 -0.18
CA PRO A 223 12.39 -10.15 -0.40
C PRO A 223 11.75 -10.61 0.91
N ARG A 224 10.42 -10.53 1.00
CA ARG A 224 9.69 -11.17 2.09
C ARG A 224 9.86 -12.70 1.99
N LYS A 225 10.09 -13.31 3.15
CA LYS A 225 10.24 -14.75 3.31
C LYS A 225 8.95 -15.50 3.00
#